data_AF-A0A356KIG1-F1
#
_entry.id   AF-A0A356KIG1-F1
#
_cell.length_a   1.000
_cell.length_b   1.000
_cell.length_c   1.000
_cell.angle_alpha   90.00
_cell.angle_beta   90.00
_cell.angle_gamma   90.00
#
_symmetry.space_group_name_H-M   'P 1'
#
loop_
_entity.id
_entity.type
_entity.pdbx_description
1 polymer ?
#
loop_
_entity_poly.entity_id
_entity_poly.type
_entity_poly.pdbx_seq_one_letter_code
_entity_poly.pdbx_strand_id
1 'polypeptide(L)'
;GDRLAAWVEAHLARDAESDPRRVACWVGAAAEATRDPEVAAAFRSALERSHAGLVELVREALRARGMSTRPARSLAAAIQASVQGYFLLSLTAPDAVPAGSASSTLLGLLEGLL
;
A
#
# COMPACT_ATOMS: atom_id res chain seq x y z
N GLY A 1 16.25 -4.96 8.34
CA GLY A 1 15.30 -5.19 7.24
C GLY A 1 15.23 -3.94 6.39
N ASP A 2 14.97 -4.08 5.10
CA ASP A 2 14.76 -2.97 4.17
C ASP A 2 13.57 -2.11 4.66
N ARG A 3 13.74 -0.77 4.72
CA ARG A 3 12.68 0.15 5.18
C ARG A 3 11.44 0.06 4.31
N LEU A 4 11.59 -0.28 3.03
CA LEU A 4 10.47 -0.53 2.13
C LEU A 4 9.68 -1.76 2.56
N ALA A 5 10.36 -2.84 2.96
CA ALA A 5 9.71 -4.05 3.42
C ALA A 5 8.92 -3.80 4.71
N ALA A 6 9.50 -3.07 5.66
CA ALA A 6 8.81 -2.68 6.89
C ALA A 6 7.56 -1.80 6.62
N TRP A 7 7.60 -0.95 5.59
CA TRP A 7 6.42 -0.17 5.19
C TRP A 7 5.31 -1.09 4.64
N VAL A 8 5.65 -2.08 3.82
CA VAL A 8 4.68 -3.04 3.27
C VAL A 8 4.07 -3.88 4.40
N GLU A 9 4.90 -4.39 5.31
CA GLU A 9 4.46 -5.14 6.48
C GLU A 9 3.54 -4.31 7.37
N ALA A 10 3.88 -3.04 7.66
CA ALA A 10 3.02 -2.19 8.47
C ALA A 10 1.62 -1.95 7.88
N HIS A 11 1.45 -2.12 6.55
CA HIS A 11 0.15 -1.99 5.89
C HIS A 11 -0.56 -3.32 5.64
N LEU A 12 0.19 -4.42 5.44
CA LEU A 12 -0.36 -5.70 4.95
C LEU A 12 -0.07 -6.90 5.84
N ALA A 13 0.83 -6.79 6.82
CA ALA A 13 0.98 -7.83 7.81
C ALA A 13 -0.33 -7.89 8.59
N ARG A 14 -1.04 -9.00 8.44
CA ARG A 14 -2.13 -9.37 9.34
C ARG A 14 -1.46 -9.94 10.58
N ASP A 15 -0.96 -9.09 11.46
CA ASP A 15 -1.12 -9.43 12.86
C ASP A 15 -2.63 -9.60 13.11
N ALA A 16 -3.00 -10.47 14.04
CA ALA A 16 -4.39 -10.69 14.45
C ALA A 16 -5.11 -9.40 14.94
N GLU A 17 -4.42 -8.26 14.91
CA GLU A 17 -4.79 -6.92 15.33
C GLU A 17 -4.97 -5.90 14.19
N SER A 18 -4.88 -6.27 12.89
CA SER A 18 -5.29 -5.35 11.83
C SER A 18 -6.80 -5.07 11.97
N ASP A 19 -7.16 -4.04 12.72
CA ASP A 19 -8.54 -3.74 13.10
C ASP A 19 -9.40 -3.66 11.84
N PRO A 20 -10.28 -4.65 11.58
CA PRO A 20 -11.10 -4.67 10.37
C PRO A 20 -11.97 -3.42 10.26
N ARG A 21 -12.28 -2.77 11.38
CA ARG A 21 -13.02 -1.50 11.41
C ARG A 21 -12.21 -0.35 10.84
N ARG A 22 -10.89 -0.33 11.03
CA ARG A 22 -10.01 0.69 10.43
C ARG A 22 -9.97 0.54 8.91
N VAL A 23 -9.84 -0.69 8.41
CA VAL A 23 -9.86 -0.97 6.96
C VAL A 23 -11.24 -0.63 6.38
N ALA A 24 -12.33 -1.02 7.04
CA ALA A 24 -13.69 -0.68 6.65
C ALA A 24 -13.93 0.84 6.63
N CYS A 25 -13.47 1.57 7.65
CA CYS A 25 -13.56 3.02 7.71
C CYS A 25 -12.77 3.68 6.57
N TRP A 26 -11.55 3.21 6.30
CA TRP A 26 -10.72 3.70 5.19
C TRP A 26 -11.37 3.50 3.83
N VAL A 27 -11.89 2.29 3.56
CA VAL A 27 -12.60 1.98 2.31
C VAL A 27 -13.92 2.74 2.19
N GLY A 28 -14.63 2.93 3.31
CA GLY A 28 -15.82 3.80 3.37
C GLY A 28 -15.48 5.25 3.02
N ALA A 29 -14.42 5.81 3.59
CA ALA A 29 -13.95 7.16 3.26
C ALA A 29 -13.55 7.28 1.78
N ALA A 30 -12.94 6.24 1.20
CA ALA A 30 -12.64 6.20 -0.23
C ALA A 30 -13.91 6.22 -1.10
N ALA A 31 -14.97 5.52 -0.68
CA ALA A 31 -16.26 5.54 -1.37
C ALA A 31 -16.95 6.91 -1.26
N GLU A 32 -16.93 7.53 -0.08
CA GLU A 32 -17.51 8.87 0.12
C GLU A 32 -16.74 9.96 -0.65
N ALA A 33 -15.42 9.83 -0.76
CA ALA A 33 -14.58 10.72 -1.57
C ALA A 33 -14.99 10.78 -3.06
N THR A 34 -15.79 9.83 -3.55
CA THR A 34 -16.33 9.87 -4.93
C THR A 34 -17.54 10.79 -5.08
N ARG A 35 -18.14 11.24 -3.96
CA ARG A 35 -19.39 12.00 -3.92
C ARG A 35 -19.24 13.34 -3.20
N ASP A 36 -18.43 13.39 -2.15
CA ASP A 36 -18.22 14.58 -1.32
C ASP A 36 -16.83 15.21 -1.62
N PRO A 37 -16.78 16.44 -2.15
CA PRO A 37 -15.52 17.13 -2.46
C PRO A 37 -14.61 17.39 -1.25
N GLU A 38 -15.18 17.60 -0.06
CA GLU A 38 -14.41 17.83 1.17
C GLU A 38 -13.71 16.53 1.60
N VAL A 39 -14.45 15.43 1.59
CA VAL A 39 -13.89 14.09 1.84
C VAL A 39 -12.84 13.74 0.78
N ALA A 40 -13.11 14.06 -0.49
CA ALA A 40 -12.16 13.86 -1.59
C ALA A 40 -10.83 14.58 -1.36
N ALA A 41 -10.88 15.84 -0.90
CA ALA A 41 -9.69 16.63 -0.59
C ALA A 41 -8.87 16.00 0.55
N ALA A 42 -9.53 15.61 1.64
CA ALA A 42 -8.88 14.98 2.79
C ALA A 42 -8.26 13.62 2.42
N PHE A 43 -9.01 12.77 1.71
CA PHE A 43 -8.57 11.44 1.29
C PHE A 43 -7.40 11.51 0.31
N ARG A 44 -7.48 12.38 -0.71
CA ARG A 44 -6.39 12.63 -1.65
C ARG A 44 -5.13 13.11 -0.93
N SER A 45 -5.27 14.04 0.01
CA SER A 45 -4.14 14.56 0.77
C SER A 45 -3.45 13.46 1.61
N ALA A 46 -4.20 12.53 2.18
CA ALA A 46 -3.66 11.38 2.89
C ALA A 46 -2.87 10.44 1.95
N LEU A 47 -3.43 10.12 0.78
CA LEU A 47 -2.76 9.30 -0.23
C LEU A 47 -1.50 9.98 -0.78
N GLU A 48 -1.54 11.28 -1.06
CA GLU A 48 -0.39 12.05 -1.57
C GLU A 48 0.77 12.04 -0.58
N ARG A 49 0.49 12.21 0.73
CA ARG A 49 1.51 12.13 1.78
C ARG A 49 2.14 10.74 1.88
N SER A 50 1.30 9.70 1.88
CA SER A 50 1.78 8.31 1.92
C SER A 50 2.63 7.97 0.70
N HIS A 51 2.16 8.35 -0.49
CA HIS A 51 2.84 8.12 -1.75
C HIS A 51 4.20 8.84 -1.81
N ALA A 52 4.29 10.09 -1.36
CA ALA A 52 5.55 10.82 -1.34
C ALA A 52 6.61 10.13 -0.46
N GLY A 53 6.22 9.66 0.73
CA GLY A 53 7.11 8.87 1.59
C GLY A 53 7.52 7.55 0.95
N LEU A 54 6.59 6.84 0.33
CA LEU A 54 6.84 5.58 -0.36
C LEU A 54 7.79 5.72 -1.55
N VAL A 55 7.73 6.83 -2.30
CA VAL A 55 8.68 7.12 -3.38
C VAL A 55 10.10 7.18 -2.86
N GLU A 56 10.35 7.81 -1.71
CA GLU A 56 11.69 7.87 -1.13
C GLU A 56 12.18 6.50 -0.65
N LEU A 57 11.31 5.69 -0.06
CA LEU A 57 11.65 4.31 0.32
C LEU A 57 12.05 3.46 -0.90
N VAL A 58 11.31 3.58 -2.00
CA VAL A 58 11.64 2.87 -3.24
C VAL A 58 12.96 3.39 -3.84
N ARG A 59 13.22 4.70 -3.79
CA ARG A 59 14.51 5.27 -4.23
C ARG A 59 15.67 4.72 -3.41
N GLU A 60 15.51 4.62 -2.10
CA GLU A 60 16.49 4.02 -1.20
C GLU A 60 16.76 2.56 -1.57
N ALA A 61 15.72 1.75 -1.75
CA ALA A 61 15.85 0.34 -2.13
C ALA A 61 16.55 0.14 -3.49
N LEU A 62 16.19 0.94 -4.49
CA LEU A 62 16.83 0.92 -5.82
C LEU A 62 18.31 1.31 -5.74
N ARG A 63 18.65 2.36 -4.98
CA ARG A 63 20.05 2.78 -4.79
C ARG A 63 20.88 1.72 -4.10
N ALA A 64 20.33 1.06 -3.08
CA ALA A 64 21.02 0.00 -2.35
C ALA A 64 21.38 -1.19 -3.25
N ARG A 65 20.60 -1.42 -4.32
CA ARG A 65 20.85 -2.45 -5.34
C ARG A 65 21.62 -1.95 -6.57
N GLY A 66 22.10 -0.69 -6.57
CA GLY A 66 22.85 -0.10 -7.68
C GLY A 66 22.01 0.17 -8.93
N MET A 67 20.68 0.22 -8.83
CA MET A 67 19.78 0.46 -9.94
C MET A 67 19.46 1.95 -10.17
N SER A 68 18.90 2.25 -11.34
CA SER A 68 18.33 3.57 -11.62
C SER A 68 17.14 3.86 -10.72
N THR A 69 17.06 5.07 -10.17
CA THR A 69 15.90 5.56 -9.40
C THR A 69 14.78 6.13 -10.27
N ARG A 70 14.93 6.13 -11.60
CA ARG A 70 13.91 6.62 -12.55
C ARG A 70 12.52 5.98 -12.37
N PRO A 71 12.38 4.66 -12.13
CA PRO A 71 11.06 4.02 -11.97
C PRO A 71 10.46 4.18 -10.57
N ALA A 72 11.11 4.87 -9.63
CA ALA A 72 10.68 4.88 -8.24
C ALA A 72 9.24 5.37 -8.04
N ARG A 73 8.81 6.39 -8.80
CA ARG A 73 7.44 6.92 -8.72
C ARG A 73 6.40 5.91 -9.21
N SER A 74 6.64 5.24 -10.33
CA SER A 74 5.72 4.23 -10.86
C SER A 74 5.68 2.98 -9.98
N LEU A 75 6.82 2.54 -9.45
CA LEU A 75 6.88 1.42 -8.51
C LEU A 75 6.14 1.74 -7.19
N ALA A 76 6.35 2.93 -6.63
CA ALA A 76 5.60 3.39 -5.46
C ALA A 76 4.09 3.43 -5.73
N ALA A 77 3.67 3.85 -6.93
CA ALA A 77 2.26 3.85 -7.30
C ALA A 77 1.69 2.43 -7.37
N ALA A 78 2.43 1.48 -7.96
CA ALA A 78 2.04 0.08 -8.04
C ALA A 78 1.93 -0.58 -6.65
N ILE A 79 2.88 -0.29 -5.75
CA ILE A 79 2.84 -0.76 -4.36
C ILE A 79 1.63 -0.20 -3.63
N GLN A 80 1.40 1.12 -3.69
CA GLN A 80 0.24 1.74 -3.06
C GLN A 80 -1.08 1.19 -3.61
N ALA A 81 -1.18 1.03 -4.94
CA ALA A 81 -2.36 0.42 -5.57
C ALA A 81 -2.61 -1.01 -5.10
N SER A 82 -1.54 -1.81 -4.94
CA SER A 82 -1.63 -3.18 -4.41
C SER A 82 -2.15 -3.20 -2.98
N VAL A 83 -1.64 -2.33 -2.11
CA VAL A 83 -2.12 -2.19 -0.72
C VAL A 83 -3.62 -1.84 -0.68
N GLN A 84 -4.02 -0.83 -1.46
CA GLN A 84 -5.42 -0.41 -1.55
C GLN A 84 -6.33 -1.54 -2.09
N GLY A 85 -5.84 -2.31 -3.07
CA GLY A 85 -6.53 -3.48 -3.61
C GLY A 85 -6.73 -4.56 -2.54
N TYR A 86 -5.70 -4.86 -1.74
CA TYR A 86 -5.81 -5.82 -0.64
C TYR A 86 -6.82 -5.36 0.43
N PHE A 87 -6.86 -4.07 0.76
CA PHE A 87 -7.87 -3.53 1.68
C PHE A 87 -9.29 -3.74 1.15
N LEU A 88 -9.54 -3.42 -0.13
CA LEU A 88 -10.85 -3.63 -0.74
C LEU A 88 -11.22 -5.12 -0.75
N LEU A 89 -10.34 -5.99 -1.24
CA LEU A 89 -10.59 -7.43 -1.34
C LEU A 89 -10.82 -8.06 0.04
N SER A 90 -10.11 -7.61 1.08
CA SER A 90 -10.32 -8.12 2.44
C SER A 90 -11.72 -7.88 2.98
N LEU A 91 -12.43 -6.86 2.46
CA LEU A 91 -13.80 -6.51 2.86
C LEU A 91 -14.86 -7.09 1.92
N THR A 92 -14.59 -7.13 0.61
CA THR A 92 -15.60 -7.47 -0.41
C THR A 92 -15.51 -8.89 -0.93
N ALA A 93 -14.33 -9.51 -0.82
CA ALA A 93 -14.06 -10.87 -1.29
C ALA A 93 -12.96 -11.51 -0.41
N PRO A 94 -13.19 -11.72 0.90
CA PRO A 94 -12.17 -12.17 1.84
C PRO A 94 -11.53 -13.52 1.47
N ASP A 95 -12.25 -14.37 0.73
CA ASP A 95 -11.76 -15.67 0.26
C ASP A 95 -10.90 -15.56 -1.02
N ALA A 96 -10.85 -14.39 -1.68
CA ALA A 96 -10.03 -14.17 -2.87
C ALA A 96 -8.54 -13.99 -2.54
N VAL A 97 -8.21 -13.65 -1.29
CA VAL A 97 -6.83 -13.46 -0.82
C VAL A 97 -6.56 -14.43 0.32
N PRO A 98 -5.63 -15.40 0.14
CA PRO A 98 -5.27 -16.30 1.22
C PRO A 98 -4.84 -15.53 2.48
N ALA A 99 -5.36 -15.96 3.64
CA ALA A 99 -5.09 -15.28 4.90
C ALA A 99 -3.58 -15.20 5.18
N GLY A 100 -3.10 -14.01 5.53
CA GLY A 100 -1.69 -13.77 5.84
C GLY A 100 -0.75 -13.71 4.63
N SER A 101 -1.23 -13.89 3.39
CA SER A 101 -0.35 -13.94 2.22
C SER A 101 -0.04 -12.58 1.59
N ALA A 102 -0.83 -11.52 1.89
CA ALA A 102 -0.76 -10.24 1.19
C ALA A 102 0.64 -9.59 1.27
N SER A 103 1.21 -9.49 2.47
CA SER A 103 2.55 -8.91 2.67
C SER A 103 3.63 -9.73 1.96
N SER A 104 3.71 -11.04 2.24
CA SER A 104 4.75 -11.91 1.66
C SER A 104 4.67 -11.99 0.14
N THR A 105 3.46 -11.97 -0.43
CA THR A 105 3.23 -11.95 -1.88
C THR A 105 3.74 -10.64 -2.50
N LEU A 106 3.38 -9.49 -1.91
CA LEU A 106 3.83 -8.20 -2.42
C LEU A 106 5.35 -8.04 -2.29
N LEU A 107 5.94 -8.47 -1.18
CA LEU A 107 7.39 -8.46 -1.00
C LEU A 107 8.10 -9.35 -2.03
N GLY A 108 7.57 -10.55 -2.29
CA GLY A 108 8.10 -11.44 -3.32
C GLY A 108 8.05 -10.83 -4.73
N LEU A 109 6.98 -10.11 -5.06
CA LEU A 109 6.90 -9.35 -6.33
C LEU A 109 7.93 -8.22 -6.38
N LEU A 110 8.16 -7.52 -5.26
CA LEU A 110 9.12 -6.43 -5.19
C LEU A 110 10.57 -6.91 -5.32
N GLU A 111 10.92 -8.05 -4.74
CA GLU A 111 12.24 -8.68 -4.97
C GLU A 111 12.47 -9.03 -6.45
N GLY A 112 11.42 -9.26 -7.24
CA GLY A 112 11.56 -9.46 -8.69
C GLY A 112 11.71 -8.16 -9.51
N LEU A 113 11.38 -7.01 -8.92
CA LEU A 113 11.38 -5.70 -9.58
C LEU A 113 12.53 -4.78 -9.15
N LEU A 114 13.16 -5.11 -8.01
CA LEU A 114 14.30 -4.42 -7.39
C LEU A 114 15.55 -5.29 -7.52
#